data_AF-A0A816ZT30-F1
#
_entry.id   AF-A0A816ZT30-F1
#
_cell.length_a   1.000
_cell.length_b   1.000
_cell.length_c   1.000
_cell.angle_alpha   90.00
_cell.angle_beta   90.00
_cell.angle_gamma   90.00
#
_symmetry.space_group_name_H-M   'P 1'
#
loop_
_entity.id
_entity.type
_entity.pdbx_description
1 polymer ?
#
loop_
_entity_poly.entity_id
_entity_poly.type
_entity_poly.pdbx_seq_one_letter_code
_entity_poly.pdbx_strand_id
1 'polypeptide(L)'
;MLIEYSINYVVRDKIYTRSIELIKNNCEDEDNCSLSDHILDRFCFDFLPQIHNIIEQFILESFSMERILYAGNYPQLCQLILVNFTQELAIRVLADESQFARIFKNQITHLVVLIDYIESRSYDDLRINVFQRIFSLLTTLTDLDFGQCSRSLHPVLTFNNSSADGCFSSTIVNLRINVRTFDDCQCLLDGRLSQLRTFMLH
;
A
#
# COMPACT_ATOMS: atom_id res chain seq x y z
N MET A 1 -22.29 -14.17 2.78
CA MET A 1 -22.37 -15.60 3.15
C MET A 1 -21.14 -16.41 2.76
N LEU A 2 -20.63 -16.35 1.50
CA LEU A 2 -19.40 -17.06 1.10
C LEU A 2 -18.12 -16.52 1.78
N ILE A 3 -17.96 -15.20 1.92
CA ILE A 3 -16.81 -14.57 2.61
C ILE A 3 -16.78 -14.97 4.10
N GLU A 4 -17.93 -15.00 4.78
CA GLU A 4 -18.01 -15.42 6.19
C GLU A 4 -17.68 -16.89 6.40
N TYR A 5 -18.04 -17.76 5.45
CA TYR A 5 -17.72 -19.18 5.54
C TYR A 5 -16.22 -19.42 5.31
N SER A 6 -15.61 -18.67 4.39
CA SER A 6 -14.17 -18.72 4.10
C SER A 6 -13.31 -18.19 5.25
N ILE A 7 -13.67 -17.06 5.87
CA ILE A 7 -12.90 -16.49 6.99
C ILE A 7 -12.79 -17.47 8.16
N ASN A 8 -13.89 -18.17 8.51
CA ASN A 8 -13.88 -19.14 9.62
C ASN A 8 -12.95 -20.35 9.38
N TYR A 9 -12.76 -20.75 8.11
CA TYR A 9 -11.87 -21.86 7.74
C TYR A 9 -10.42 -21.40 7.56
N VAL A 10 -10.20 -20.24 6.93
CA VAL A 10 -8.88 -19.65 6.65
C VAL A 10 -8.13 -19.33 7.95
N VAL A 11 -8.84 -18.82 8.97
CA VAL A 11 -8.25 -18.47 10.28
C VAL A 11 -7.69 -19.67 11.04
N ARG A 12 -8.04 -20.90 10.66
CA ARG A 12 -7.55 -22.14 11.31
C ARG A 12 -6.37 -22.80 10.60
N ASP A 13 -6.02 -22.35 9.41
CA ASP A 13 -4.87 -22.86 8.66
C ASP A 13 -3.69 -21.90 8.79
N LYS A 14 -2.60 -22.37 9.40
CA LYS A 14 -1.40 -21.56 9.66
C LYS A 14 -0.74 -21.01 8.39
N ILE A 15 -0.92 -21.64 7.23
CA ILE A 15 -0.33 -21.18 5.97
C ILE A 15 -1.15 -20.01 5.43
N TYR A 16 -2.48 -20.17 5.36
CA TYR A 16 -3.36 -19.10 4.86
C TYR A 16 -3.51 -17.94 5.86
N THR A 17 -3.24 -18.15 7.14
CA THR A 17 -3.33 -17.09 8.15
C THR A 17 -2.17 -16.08 8.09
N ARG A 18 -1.04 -16.43 7.43
CA ARG A 18 0.10 -15.51 7.27
C ARG A 18 -0.19 -14.39 6.28
N SER A 19 -1.04 -14.64 5.29
CA SER A 19 -1.41 -13.67 4.27
C SER A 19 -2.92 -13.51 4.24
N ILE A 20 -3.39 -12.36 4.71
CA ILE A 20 -4.81 -12.08 4.83
C ILE A 20 -5.22 -11.10 3.73
N GLU A 21 -6.14 -11.54 2.90
CA GLU A 21 -6.73 -10.76 1.82
C GLU A 21 -8.15 -10.33 2.18
N LEU A 22 -8.35 -9.01 2.27
CA LEU A 22 -9.59 -8.34 2.64
C LEU A 22 -9.91 -7.31 1.56
N ILE A 23 -10.11 -7.82 0.35
CA ILE A 23 -10.56 -7.08 -0.81
C ILE A 23 -11.96 -7.55 -1.23
N LYS A 24 -12.67 -6.74 -2.00
CA LYS A 24 -13.93 -7.11 -2.59
C LYS A 24 -13.69 -8.24 -3.61
N ASN A 25 -14.40 -9.36 -3.46
CA ASN A 25 -14.57 -10.29 -4.56
C ASN A 25 -15.49 -9.64 -5.60
N ASN A 26 -15.02 -9.52 -6.84
CA ASN A 26 -15.80 -9.06 -7.99
C ASN A 26 -17.04 -9.95 -8.22
N CYS A 27 -18.09 -9.76 -7.43
CA CYS A 27 -19.44 -10.14 -7.80
C CYS A 27 -20.06 -8.97 -8.57
N GLU A 28 -20.63 -9.32 -9.71
CA GLU A 28 -20.99 -8.51 -10.88
C GLU A 28 -22.09 -7.44 -10.66
N ASP A 29 -22.37 -7.04 -9.42
CA ASP A 29 -23.39 -6.03 -9.12
C ASP A 29 -22.75 -4.65 -8.90
N GLU A 30 -23.10 -3.71 -9.78
CA GLU A 30 -22.50 -2.38 -9.98
C GLU A 30 -22.75 -1.35 -8.87
N ASP A 31 -23.42 -1.71 -7.77
CA ASP A 31 -23.72 -0.75 -6.70
C ASP A 31 -22.93 -1.07 -5.41
N ASN A 32 -21.85 -0.32 -5.18
CA ASN A 32 -21.34 0.06 -3.85
C ASN A 32 -21.11 -1.06 -2.79
N CYS A 33 -20.62 -2.23 -3.18
CA CYS A 33 -20.35 -3.30 -2.23
C CYS A 33 -18.87 -3.38 -1.77
N SER A 34 -18.42 -2.51 -0.86
CA SER A 34 -17.23 -2.77 -0.02
C SER A 34 -17.47 -3.94 0.94
N LEU A 35 -16.46 -4.49 1.64
CA LEU A 35 -16.80 -5.39 2.76
C LEU A 35 -17.70 -4.62 3.73
N SER A 36 -18.82 -5.23 4.12
CA SER A 36 -19.73 -4.58 5.06
C SER A 36 -19.03 -4.36 6.39
N ASP A 37 -19.38 -3.26 7.07
CA ASP A 37 -18.84 -2.95 8.39
C ASP A 37 -18.97 -4.13 9.33
N HIS A 38 -20.12 -4.81 9.36
CA HIS A 38 -20.33 -6.01 10.18
C HIS A 38 -19.27 -7.11 9.97
N ILE A 39 -18.81 -7.33 8.73
CA ILE A 39 -17.76 -8.32 8.46
C ILE A 39 -16.41 -7.83 9.00
N LEU A 40 -16.11 -6.54 8.83
CA LEU A 40 -14.89 -5.94 9.38
C LEU A 40 -14.89 -5.92 10.90
N ASP A 41 -16.00 -5.53 11.54
CA ASP A 41 -16.22 -5.61 12.99
C ASP A 41 -15.88 -7.02 13.48
N ARG A 42 -16.53 -8.02 12.89
CA ARG A 42 -16.34 -9.41 13.27
C ARG A 42 -14.89 -9.85 13.06
N PHE A 43 -14.28 -9.49 11.92
CA PHE A 43 -12.86 -9.74 11.67
C PHE A 43 -11.97 -9.16 12.76
N CYS A 44 -12.15 -7.88 13.09
CA CYS A 44 -11.35 -7.16 14.07
C CYS A 44 -11.56 -7.66 15.50
N PHE A 45 -12.79 -7.99 15.89
CA PHE A 45 -13.11 -8.35 17.27
C PHE A 45 -13.01 -9.85 17.56
N ASP A 46 -13.41 -10.71 16.63
CA ASP A 46 -13.46 -12.15 16.88
C ASP A 46 -12.20 -12.86 16.42
N PHE A 47 -11.71 -12.53 15.22
CA PHE A 47 -10.66 -13.29 14.57
C PHE A 47 -9.28 -12.72 14.84
N LEU A 48 -9.12 -11.40 14.65
CA LEU A 48 -7.83 -10.72 14.76
C LEU A 48 -7.08 -10.99 16.07
N PRO A 49 -7.74 -10.99 17.25
CA PRO A 49 -7.05 -11.27 18.52
C PRO A 49 -6.44 -12.68 18.60
N GLN A 50 -6.90 -13.61 17.76
CA GLN A 50 -6.40 -14.99 17.74
C GLN A 50 -5.21 -15.16 16.80
N ILE A 51 -5.07 -14.30 15.79
CA ILE A 51 -4.12 -14.50 14.69
C ILE A 51 -3.13 -13.36 14.46
N HIS A 52 -3.32 -12.19 15.08
CA HIS A 52 -2.50 -11.00 14.81
C HIS A 52 -0.98 -11.22 14.94
N ASN A 53 -0.53 -12.16 15.79
CA ASN A 53 0.89 -12.47 16.00
C ASN A 53 1.55 -13.26 14.86
N ILE A 54 0.78 -13.84 13.95
CA ILE A 54 1.29 -14.68 12.85
C ILE A 54 1.00 -14.09 11.46
N ILE A 55 0.34 -12.93 11.40
CA ILE A 55 0.08 -12.25 10.12
C ILE A 55 1.39 -11.60 9.66
N GLU A 56 1.84 -12.00 8.48
CA GLU A 56 3.04 -11.48 7.81
C GLU A 56 2.67 -10.50 6.69
N GLN A 57 1.48 -10.68 6.08
CA GLN A 57 1.00 -9.92 4.95
C GLN A 57 -0.48 -9.55 5.08
N PHE A 58 -0.80 -8.31 4.70
CA PHE A 58 -2.16 -7.86 4.47
C PHE A 58 -2.36 -7.38 3.03
N ILE A 59 -3.49 -7.73 2.43
CA ILE A 59 -3.99 -7.16 1.17
C ILE A 59 -5.32 -6.47 1.49
N LEU A 60 -5.32 -5.14 1.53
CA LEU A 60 -6.44 -4.35 2.04
C LEU A 60 -6.94 -3.36 1.01
N GLU A 61 -8.25 -3.19 0.96
CA GLU A 61 -8.83 -1.99 0.34
C GLU A 61 -8.69 -0.77 1.26
N SER A 62 -8.56 0.39 0.63
CA SER A 62 -8.47 1.70 1.26
C SER A 62 -9.47 1.94 2.40
N PHE A 63 -10.74 1.58 2.20
CA PHE A 63 -11.82 1.80 3.19
C PHE A 63 -11.64 0.97 4.47
N SER A 64 -11.02 -0.22 4.37
CA SER A 64 -10.84 -1.16 5.48
C SER A 64 -9.51 -0.98 6.21
N MET A 65 -8.54 -0.37 5.54
CA MET A 65 -7.16 -0.29 5.97
C MET A 65 -7.03 0.29 7.38
N GLU A 66 -7.59 1.49 7.61
CA GLU A 66 -7.41 2.17 8.89
C GLU A 66 -7.94 1.32 10.04
N ARG A 67 -9.12 0.75 9.85
CA ARG A 67 -9.81 -0.04 10.85
C ARG A 67 -9.03 -1.29 11.23
N ILE A 68 -8.55 -2.03 10.23
CA ILE A 68 -7.79 -3.26 10.45
C ILE A 68 -6.45 -2.93 11.10
N LEU A 69 -5.71 -1.96 10.54
CA LEU A 69 -4.39 -1.61 11.07
C LEU A 69 -4.46 -1.03 12.50
N TYR A 70 -5.57 -0.42 12.92
CA TYR A 70 -5.81 -0.02 14.32
C TYR A 70 -6.31 -1.13 15.24
N ALA A 71 -6.92 -2.19 14.70
CA ALA A 71 -7.57 -3.23 15.51
C ALA A 71 -6.59 -4.08 16.34
N GLY A 72 -5.29 -4.05 16.05
CA GLY A 72 -4.32 -4.86 16.77
C GLY A 72 -2.87 -4.43 16.60
N ASN A 73 -1.99 -5.20 17.24
CA ASN A 73 -0.54 -5.07 17.08
C ASN A 73 -0.05 -6.27 16.27
N TYR A 74 0.61 -6.03 15.13
CA TYR A 74 1.03 -7.08 14.20
C TYR A 74 2.55 -7.23 14.20
N PRO A 75 3.15 -7.95 15.18
CA PRO A 75 4.60 -7.99 15.33
C PRO A 75 5.35 -8.62 14.15
N GLN A 76 4.68 -9.41 13.31
CA GLN A 76 5.25 -10.09 12.15
C GLN A 76 4.87 -9.45 10.81
N LEU A 77 4.03 -8.42 10.80
CA LEU A 77 3.55 -7.80 9.57
C LEU A 77 4.71 -7.08 8.88
N CYS A 78 5.12 -7.60 7.73
CA CYS A 78 6.24 -7.05 6.96
C CYS A 78 5.86 -6.71 5.52
N GLN A 79 4.69 -7.15 5.06
CA GLN A 79 4.18 -6.88 3.72
C GLN A 79 2.79 -6.25 3.76
N LEU A 80 2.60 -5.21 2.98
CA LEU A 80 1.30 -4.57 2.82
C LEU A 80 1.00 -4.30 1.35
N ILE A 81 -0.16 -4.76 0.90
CA ILE A 81 -0.71 -4.48 -0.42
C ILE A 81 -1.97 -3.65 -0.22
N LEU A 82 -1.94 -2.41 -0.66
CA LEU A 82 -3.05 -1.47 -0.58
C LEU A 82 -3.66 -1.34 -1.96
N VAL A 83 -4.93 -1.70 -2.08
CA VAL A 83 -5.68 -1.61 -3.33
C VAL A 83 -6.79 -0.58 -3.22
N ASN A 84 -7.24 -0.10 -4.39
CA ASN A 84 -8.27 0.93 -4.52
C ASN A 84 -7.96 2.18 -3.69
N PHE A 85 -6.68 2.56 -3.63
CA PHE A 85 -6.24 3.73 -2.89
C PHE A 85 -6.45 4.99 -3.71
N THR A 86 -7.00 6.04 -3.11
CA THR A 86 -7.00 7.37 -3.73
C THR A 86 -5.69 8.08 -3.39
N GLN A 87 -5.23 8.98 -4.26
CA GLN A 87 -4.01 9.75 -4.01
C GLN A 87 -4.14 10.63 -2.75
N GLU A 88 -5.33 11.22 -2.53
CA GLU A 88 -5.61 12.02 -1.32
C GLU A 88 -5.51 11.19 -0.05
N LEU A 89 -6.03 9.95 -0.07
CA LEU A 89 -5.91 9.04 1.06
C LEU A 89 -4.46 8.63 1.28
N ALA A 90 -3.69 8.35 0.21
CA ALA A 90 -2.26 8.07 0.31
C ALA A 90 -1.54 9.19 1.04
N ILE A 91 -1.77 10.45 0.63
CA ILE A 91 -1.16 11.62 1.27
C ILE A 91 -1.60 11.72 2.73
N ARG A 92 -2.90 11.57 3.03
CA ARG A 92 -3.40 11.69 4.40
C ARG A 92 -2.78 10.65 5.32
N VAL A 93 -2.78 9.39 4.91
CA VAL A 93 -2.23 8.26 5.68
C VAL A 93 -0.73 8.38 5.86
N LEU A 94 -0.02 8.85 4.83
CA LEU A 94 1.44 9.03 4.85
C LEU A 94 1.88 10.40 5.40
N ALA A 95 0.97 11.32 5.67
CA ALA A 95 1.28 12.60 6.34
C ALA A 95 1.02 12.52 7.85
N ASP A 96 0.27 11.51 8.29
CA ASP A 96 -0.11 11.30 9.68
C ASP A 96 1.02 10.59 10.46
N GLU A 97 1.46 11.19 11.58
CA GLU A 97 2.44 10.59 12.51
C GLU A 97 1.79 9.58 13.49
N SER A 98 0.57 9.13 13.20
CA SER A 98 -0.20 8.20 14.03
C SER A 98 0.44 6.81 14.19
N GLN A 99 -0.27 5.92 14.86
CA GLN A 99 0.15 4.53 15.07
C GLN A 99 0.46 3.80 13.75
N PHE A 100 -0.16 4.22 12.63
CA PHE A 100 0.17 3.74 11.30
C PHE A 100 1.64 3.98 10.98
N ALA A 101 2.11 5.22 11.10
CA ALA A 101 3.50 5.58 10.84
C ALA A 101 4.48 4.71 11.63
N ARG A 102 4.13 4.24 12.83
CA ARG A 102 4.99 3.34 13.63
C ARG A 102 5.10 1.92 13.06
N ILE A 103 3.99 1.34 12.59
CA ILE A 103 3.96 0.03 11.93
C ILE A 103 4.75 0.13 10.62
N PHE A 104 4.37 1.12 9.81
CA PHE A 104 4.99 1.48 8.54
C PHE A 104 6.51 1.67 8.66
N LYS A 105 6.96 2.47 9.63
CA LYS A 105 8.38 2.87 9.74
C LYS A 105 9.34 1.73 10.02
N ASN A 106 8.93 0.79 10.88
CA ASN A 106 9.86 -0.18 11.47
C ASN A 106 9.66 -1.61 10.99
N GLN A 107 8.49 -1.95 10.44
CA GLN A 107 8.15 -3.35 10.16
C GLN A 107 7.93 -3.62 8.67
N ILE A 108 7.38 -2.64 7.93
CA ILE A 108 7.03 -2.85 6.53
C ILE A 108 8.28 -2.78 5.65
N THR A 109 8.61 -3.93 5.06
CA THR A 109 9.74 -4.10 4.14
C THR A 109 9.29 -4.18 2.69
N HIS A 110 8.03 -4.57 2.44
CA HIS A 110 7.44 -4.66 1.11
C HIS A 110 6.10 -3.91 1.10
N LEU A 111 5.99 -2.92 0.22
CA LEU A 111 4.77 -2.14 0.05
C LEU A 111 4.32 -2.18 -1.41
N VAL A 112 3.06 -2.50 -1.63
CA VAL A 112 2.39 -2.35 -2.93
C VAL A 112 1.25 -1.36 -2.76
N VAL A 113 1.16 -0.35 -3.61
CA VAL A 113 0.06 0.61 -3.63
C VAL A 113 -0.53 0.66 -5.04
N LEU A 114 -1.80 0.25 -5.16
CA LEU A 114 -2.56 0.27 -6.41
C LEU A 114 -3.67 1.32 -6.32
N ILE A 115 -3.59 2.31 -7.23
CA ILE A 115 -4.51 3.45 -7.29
C ILE A 115 -5.63 3.17 -8.30
N ASP A 116 -6.89 3.47 -7.97
CA ASP A 116 -8.04 3.17 -8.84
C ASP A 116 -8.40 4.31 -9.80
N TYR A 117 -8.27 5.57 -9.35
CA TYR A 117 -8.71 6.73 -10.12
C TYR A 117 -7.86 7.98 -9.85
N ILE A 118 -7.60 8.74 -10.91
CA ILE A 118 -6.91 10.03 -10.84
C ILE A 118 -7.80 11.08 -11.50
N GLU A 119 -8.30 12.02 -10.72
CA GLU A 119 -8.93 13.22 -11.30
C GLU A 119 -7.87 14.11 -11.95
N SER A 120 -8.21 14.59 -13.14
CA SER A 120 -7.24 14.90 -14.20
C SER A 120 -6.50 16.23 -14.10
N ARG A 121 -6.57 17.00 -13.00
CA ARG A 121 -6.04 18.38 -13.03
C ARG A 121 -5.39 18.76 -11.70
N SER A 122 -4.05 18.85 -11.69
CA SER A 122 -3.18 19.42 -10.64
C SER A 122 -2.53 18.45 -9.62
N TYR A 123 -2.00 17.30 -10.06
CA TYR A 123 -1.46 16.29 -9.12
C TYR A 123 0.05 16.02 -9.20
N ASP A 124 0.81 16.65 -10.09
CA ASP A 124 2.26 16.38 -10.23
C ASP A 124 3.00 16.65 -8.92
N ASP A 125 2.81 17.82 -8.32
CA ASP A 125 3.39 18.18 -7.01
C ASP A 125 2.92 17.25 -5.87
N LEU A 126 1.68 16.77 -5.94
CA LEU A 126 1.10 15.88 -4.94
C LEU A 126 1.69 14.46 -5.02
N ARG A 127 2.23 14.03 -6.18
CA ARG A 127 2.85 12.71 -6.35
C ARG A 127 4.28 12.66 -5.81
N ILE A 128 5.06 13.71 -6.03
CA ILE A 128 6.40 13.86 -5.44
C ILE A 128 6.30 13.78 -3.92
N ASN A 129 5.31 14.47 -3.36
CA ASN A 129 5.03 14.45 -1.93
C ASN A 129 4.74 13.03 -1.41
N VAL A 130 4.00 12.19 -2.15
CA VAL A 130 3.72 10.81 -1.72
C VAL A 130 5.01 9.99 -1.62
N PHE A 131 5.85 9.98 -2.65
CA PHE A 131 7.09 9.19 -2.61
C PHE A 131 8.09 9.71 -1.58
N GLN A 132 8.26 11.03 -1.45
CA GLN A 132 9.06 11.62 -0.36
C GLN A 132 8.58 11.14 1.01
N ARG A 133 7.26 11.09 1.21
CA ARG A 133 6.66 10.61 2.45
C ARG A 133 6.88 9.12 2.64
N ILE A 134 6.64 8.29 1.62
CA ILE A 134 6.91 6.84 1.66
C ILE A 134 8.37 6.60 2.07
N PHE A 135 9.33 7.23 1.40
CA PHE A 135 10.75 6.99 1.65
C PHE A 135 11.25 7.57 2.98
N SER A 136 10.69 8.69 3.43
CA SER A 136 11.03 9.27 4.74
C SER A 136 10.40 8.51 5.91
N LEU A 137 9.18 7.98 5.75
CA LEU A 137 8.50 7.21 6.78
C LEU A 137 8.98 5.76 6.84
N LEU A 138 9.09 5.08 5.70
CA LEU A 138 9.36 3.64 5.63
C LEU A 138 10.86 3.35 5.57
N THR A 139 11.54 3.61 6.69
CA THR A 139 13.01 3.47 6.76
C THR A 139 13.51 2.04 6.52
N THR A 140 12.66 1.04 6.70
CA THR A 140 12.97 -0.38 6.50
C THR A 140 12.52 -0.92 5.14
N LEU A 141 11.92 -0.08 4.29
CA LEU A 141 11.37 -0.50 3.00
C LEU A 141 12.46 -0.95 2.04
N THR A 142 12.35 -2.19 1.57
CA THR A 142 13.27 -2.77 0.58
C THR A 142 12.62 -2.90 -0.79
N ASP A 143 11.29 -3.06 -0.83
CA ASP A 143 10.52 -3.27 -2.06
C ASP A 143 9.30 -2.34 -2.12
N LEU A 144 9.18 -1.62 -3.23
CA LEU A 144 8.05 -0.75 -3.52
C LEU A 144 7.51 -1.00 -4.92
N ASP A 145 6.23 -1.38 -5.01
CA ASP A 145 5.44 -1.41 -6.23
C ASP A 145 4.33 -0.36 -6.15
N PHE A 146 4.37 0.64 -7.03
CA PHE A 146 3.38 1.71 -7.07
C PHE A 146 2.77 1.79 -8.47
N GLY A 147 1.47 1.47 -8.56
CA GLY A 147 0.79 1.31 -9.84
C GLY A 147 -0.70 1.67 -9.79
N GLN A 148 -1.44 1.27 -10.84
CA GLN A 148 -2.90 1.43 -10.93
C GLN A 148 -3.62 0.08 -11.03
N CYS A 149 -4.85 0.03 -10.52
CA CYS A 149 -5.73 -1.15 -10.63
C CYS A 149 -6.31 -1.35 -12.05
N SER A 150 -6.51 -0.28 -12.83
CA SER A 150 -7.18 -0.34 -14.13
C SER A 150 -6.23 -0.44 -15.34
N ARG A 151 -6.67 -1.13 -16.40
CA ARG A 151 -5.91 -1.35 -17.67
C ARG A 151 -5.82 -0.11 -18.58
N SER A 152 -6.29 1.05 -18.12
CA SER A 152 -6.36 2.27 -18.92
C SER A 152 -5.31 3.28 -18.48
N LEU A 153 -4.46 3.71 -19.42
CA LEU A 153 -3.47 4.80 -19.34
C LEU A 153 -2.81 4.93 -17.97
N HIS A 154 -1.71 4.20 -17.79
CA HIS A 154 -0.80 4.32 -16.65
C HIS A 154 -0.62 5.80 -16.27
N PRO A 155 -0.72 6.15 -14.98
CA PRO A 155 -0.56 7.51 -14.57
C PRO A 155 0.93 7.78 -14.55
N VAL A 156 1.35 8.47 -15.57
CA VAL A 156 2.76 8.67 -15.79
C VAL A 156 3.25 9.74 -14.81
N LEU A 157 4.18 9.40 -13.90
CA LEU A 157 4.74 10.39 -12.96
C LEU A 157 5.51 11.47 -13.71
N THR A 158 5.26 12.74 -13.39
CA THR A 158 5.99 13.90 -13.88
C THR A 158 6.56 14.70 -12.73
N PHE A 159 7.87 14.89 -12.76
CA PHE A 159 8.63 15.70 -11.83
C PHE A 159 9.12 16.88 -12.67
N ASN A 160 8.33 17.96 -12.72
CA ASN A 160 8.62 19.12 -13.57
C ASN A 160 9.82 19.93 -13.03
N ASN A 161 11.04 19.36 -13.08
CA ASN A 161 12.30 19.94 -12.60
C ASN A 161 12.27 20.47 -11.15
N SER A 162 11.29 20.05 -10.34
CA SER A 162 11.28 20.34 -8.91
C SER A 162 12.38 19.53 -8.23
N SER A 163 13.18 20.19 -7.40
CA SER A 163 14.25 19.55 -6.63
C SER A 163 13.65 18.45 -5.76
N ALA A 164 13.88 17.21 -6.13
CA ALA A 164 13.52 16.01 -5.38
C ALA A 164 14.48 15.77 -4.20
N ASP A 165 15.00 16.84 -3.59
CA ASP A 165 15.92 16.77 -2.45
C ASP A 165 15.22 16.01 -1.32
N GLY A 166 15.78 14.84 -0.95
CA GLY A 166 15.22 13.97 0.09
C GLY A 166 14.26 12.87 -0.39
N CYS A 167 14.07 12.68 -1.70
CA CYS A 167 13.29 11.58 -2.29
C CYS A 167 13.97 10.20 -2.23
N PHE A 168 15.01 9.98 -1.42
CA PHE A 168 15.75 8.72 -1.48
C PHE A 168 15.68 7.90 -0.18
N SER A 169 15.31 6.63 -0.33
CA SER A 169 15.48 5.61 0.72
C SER A 169 16.76 4.82 0.47
N SER A 170 17.65 4.75 1.47
CA SER A 170 18.88 3.94 1.40
C SER A 170 18.67 2.44 1.52
N THR A 171 17.43 1.99 1.75
CA THR A 171 17.10 0.58 1.97
C THR A 171 16.39 -0.05 0.78
N ILE A 172 15.88 0.75 -0.16
CA ILE A 172 15.17 0.23 -1.33
C ILE A 172 16.15 -0.43 -2.30
N VAL A 173 15.81 -1.66 -2.67
CA VAL A 173 16.55 -2.47 -3.65
C VAL A 173 15.67 -2.89 -4.83
N ASN A 174 14.35 -2.93 -4.65
CA ASN A 174 13.38 -3.21 -5.71
C ASN A 174 12.43 -2.02 -5.83
N LEU A 175 12.34 -1.44 -7.02
CA LEU A 175 11.42 -0.34 -7.30
C LEU A 175 10.68 -0.59 -8.61
N ARG A 176 9.35 -0.61 -8.52
CA ARG A 176 8.46 -0.68 -9.66
C ARG A 176 7.49 0.48 -9.60
N ILE A 177 7.62 1.38 -10.56
CA ILE A 177 6.84 2.62 -10.64
C ILE A 177 6.63 3.00 -12.10
N ASN A 178 5.61 3.81 -12.37
CA ASN A 178 5.35 4.33 -13.72
C ASN A 178 5.75 5.81 -13.79
N VAL A 179 6.80 6.12 -14.54
CA VAL A 179 7.32 7.50 -14.72
C VAL A 179 7.28 7.93 -16.17
N ARG A 180 7.28 9.24 -16.43
CA ARG A 180 7.10 9.78 -17.80
C ARG A 180 8.37 9.84 -18.56
N THR A 181 9.42 10.21 -17.85
CA THR A 181 10.75 10.31 -18.41
C THR A 181 11.75 9.58 -17.52
N PHE A 182 12.90 9.26 -18.08
CA PHE A 182 14.00 8.72 -17.28
C PHE A 182 14.54 9.76 -16.28
N ASP A 183 14.47 11.05 -16.64
CA ASP A 183 14.91 12.16 -15.78
C ASP A 183 14.05 12.26 -14.51
N ASP A 184 12.73 12.07 -14.63
CA ASP A 184 11.79 11.94 -13.51
C ASP A 184 12.23 10.85 -12.51
N CYS A 185 12.71 9.72 -13.04
CA CYS A 185 13.24 8.64 -12.22
C CYS A 185 14.57 9.02 -11.56
N GLN A 186 15.49 9.68 -12.28
CA GLN A 186 16.75 10.14 -11.71
C GLN A 186 16.52 11.15 -10.58
N CYS A 187 15.56 12.05 -10.73
CA CYS A 187 15.11 12.97 -9.70
C CYS A 187 14.58 12.20 -8.49
N LEU A 188 13.66 11.26 -8.68
CA LEU A 188 13.11 10.45 -7.59
C LEU A 188 14.22 9.71 -6.83
N LEU A 189 15.21 9.17 -7.53
CA LEU A 189 16.26 8.36 -6.93
C LEU A 189 17.48 9.16 -6.47
N ASP A 190 17.46 10.49 -6.57
CA ASP A 190 18.60 11.35 -6.25
C ASP A 190 19.91 10.84 -6.88
N GLY A 191 19.84 10.37 -8.13
CA GLY A 191 20.99 9.82 -8.87
C GLY A 191 21.50 8.44 -8.41
N ARG A 192 20.81 7.73 -7.50
CA ARG A 192 21.27 6.47 -6.90
C ARG A 192 20.68 5.19 -7.52
N LEU A 193 20.38 5.23 -8.81
CA LEU A 193 19.92 4.08 -9.61
C LEU A 193 20.78 2.81 -9.40
N SER A 194 22.08 2.96 -9.17
CA SER A 194 23.02 1.85 -8.96
C SER A 194 22.76 1.02 -7.70
N GLN A 195 21.92 1.51 -6.77
CA GLN A 195 21.55 0.78 -5.55
C GLN A 195 20.37 -0.18 -5.77
N LEU A 196 19.64 -0.03 -6.88
CA LEU A 196 18.53 -0.91 -7.24
C LEU A 196 19.05 -2.23 -7.82
N ARG A 197 18.56 -3.34 -7.29
CA ARG A 197 18.72 -4.68 -7.88
C ARG A 197 17.73 -4.90 -9.01
N THR A 198 16.49 -4.42 -8.82
CA THR A 198 15.42 -4.55 -9.79
C THR A 198 14.77 -3.19 -9.99
N PHE A 199 14.69 -2.76 -11.24
CA PHE A 199 14.01 -1.54 -11.62
C PHE A 199 13.12 -1.81 -12.83
N MET A 200 11.81 -1.56 -12.68
CA MET A 200 10.83 -1.74 -13.75
C MET A 200 10.07 -0.44 -13.98
N LEU A 201 10.07 0.01 -15.23
CA LEU A 201 9.28 1.13 -15.72
C LEU A 201 8.20 0.62 -16.65
N HIS A 202 6.96 1.03 -16.43
CA HIS A 202 5.85 0.80 -17.36
C HIS A 202 5.24 2.10 -17.86
#